data_AF-A0A1U7P1L5-F1
#
_entry.id   AF-A0A1U7P1L5-F1
#
_cell.length_a   1.000
_cell.length_b   1.000
_cell.length_c   1.000
_cell.angle_alpha   90.00
_cell.angle_beta   90.00
_cell.angle_gamma   90.00
#
_symmetry.space_group_name_H-M   'P 1'
#
loop_
_entity.id
_entity.type
_entity.pdbx_description
1 polymer ?
#
loop_
_entity_poly.entity_id
_entity_poly.type
_entity_poly.pdbx_seq_one_letter_code
_entity_poly.pdbx_strand_id
1 'polypeptide(L)'
;MPAASYLRSICVIPVTSGADIHDPALWERVFAGWRHLPVREVDGALTPQAETVTDLVISQDRAEVRAGALVLTSWPQSGHDLPALISTLDGGRFVVLRVFGVYLTEVQDKTARLIERLLREEAFAFQSGSRVNLTVSVEGVRADLTSGRIRAGHGSAWGDFYQNNKYAVTAILIVFVIALSAVLLITPIRPYTPIDKLYDLSGRVLSAVLFNIILLGSQFLFFLRHRDVIEWEKP
;
A
#
# COMPACT_ATOMS: atom_id res chain seq x y z
N MET A 1 36.35 0.22 6.27
CA MET A 1 35.14 0.34 7.11
C MET A 1 34.29 -0.90 6.86
N PRO A 2 33.71 -1.54 7.90
CA PRO A 2 32.79 -2.65 7.67
C PRO A 2 31.59 -2.14 6.85
N ALA A 3 31.18 -2.89 5.83
CA ALA A 3 30.04 -2.54 5.02
C ALA A 3 28.79 -2.54 5.90
N ALA A 4 27.98 -1.48 5.83
CA ALA A 4 26.73 -1.42 6.57
C ALA A 4 25.83 -2.60 6.15
N SER A 5 25.34 -3.35 7.14
CA SER A 5 24.29 -4.36 6.92
C SER A 5 22.94 -3.64 6.93
N TYR A 6 22.22 -3.71 5.82
CA TYR A 6 20.88 -3.12 5.71
C TYR A 6 19.95 -4.04 4.93
N LEU A 7 18.67 -3.85 5.18
CA LEU A 7 17.59 -4.45 4.43
C LEU A 7 17.21 -3.50 3.31
N ARG A 8 16.93 -4.08 2.14
CA ARG A 8 16.35 -3.34 1.03
C ARG A 8 15.21 -4.10 0.41
N SER A 9 14.13 -3.39 0.16
CA SER A 9 13.08 -3.82 -0.73
C SER A 9 13.41 -3.39 -2.14
N ILE A 10 13.24 -4.28 -3.13
CA ILE A 10 13.37 -3.97 -4.55
C ILE A 10 12.06 -4.33 -5.24
N CYS A 11 11.47 -3.34 -5.90
CA CYS A 11 10.35 -3.55 -6.80
C CYS A 11 10.68 -2.96 -8.17
N VAL A 12 10.51 -3.75 -9.22
CA VAL A 12 10.65 -3.31 -10.62
C VAL A 12 9.25 -3.19 -11.21
N ILE A 13 8.92 -1.99 -11.67
CA ILE A 13 7.57 -1.61 -12.06
C ILE A 13 7.60 -1.13 -13.50
N PRO A 14 6.82 -1.74 -14.41
CA PRO A 14 6.67 -1.24 -15.77
C PRO A 14 6.01 0.14 -15.78
N VAL A 15 6.53 1.03 -16.61
CA VAL A 15 5.98 2.37 -16.84
C VAL A 15 4.97 2.30 -17.99
N THR A 16 3.80 2.92 -17.82
CA THR A 16 2.78 3.01 -18.86
C THR A 16 3.31 3.84 -20.02
N SER A 17 3.03 3.40 -21.26
CA SER A 17 3.46 4.14 -22.46
C SER A 17 2.93 5.57 -22.45
N GLY A 18 3.83 6.56 -22.57
CA GLY A 18 3.48 7.99 -22.57
C GLY A 18 3.45 8.65 -21.18
N ALA A 19 3.70 7.90 -20.10
CA ALA A 19 3.87 8.49 -18.77
C ALA A 19 5.21 9.20 -18.65
N ASP A 20 5.21 10.42 -18.08
CA ASP A 20 6.43 11.16 -17.79
C ASP A 20 6.93 10.86 -16.38
N ILE A 21 7.95 10.01 -16.30
CA ILE A 21 8.66 9.67 -15.07
C ILE A 21 9.56 10.80 -14.54
N HIS A 22 9.77 11.86 -15.31
CA HIS A 22 10.50 13.05 -14.86
C HIS A 22 9.58 14.11 -14.27
N ASP A 23 8.25 13.92 -14.30
CA ASP A 23 7.28 14.79 -13.66
C ASP A 23 7.49 14.81 -12.13
N PRO A 24 7.90 15.96 -11.55
CA PRO A 24 8.05 16.07 -10.10
C PRO A 24 6.72 15.87 -9.36
N ALA A 25 5.59 16.28 -9.97
CA ALA A 25 4.28 16.19 -9.33
C ALA A 25 3.82 14.73 -9.15
N LEU A 26 4.18 13.84 -10.07
CA LEU A 26 3.98 12.39 -9.92
C LEU A 26 4.67 11.89 -8.64
N TRP A 27 5.94 12.23 -8.46
CA TRP A 27 6.72 11.76 -7.32
C TRP A 27 6.28 12.40 -6.01
N GLU A 28 5.84 13.66 -6.01
CA GLU A 28 5.26 14.29 -4.82
C GLU A 28 3.98 13.58 -4.34
N ARG A 29 3.13 13.09 -5.24
CA ARG A 29 1.94 12.30 -4.88
C ARG A 29 2.31 10.93 -4.32
N VAL A 30 3.23 10.22 -4.98
CA VAL A 30 3.72 8.90 -4.53
C VAL A 30 4.40 9.02 -3.16
N PHE A 31 5.21 10.05 -2.96
CA PHE A 31 5.98 10.29 -1.74
C PHE A 31 5.33 11.28 -0.79
N ALA A 32 4.01 11.51 -0.89
CA ALA A 32 3.30 12.42 0.01
C ALA A 32 3.62 12.15 1.50
N GLY A 33 4.14 13.15 2.21
CA GLY A 33 4.58 13.04 3.61
C GLY A 33 6.00 12.48 3.81
N TRP A 34 6.73 12.16 2.74
CA TRP A 34 8.18 11.95 2.78
C TRP A 34 8.89 13.28 2.51
N ARG A 35 10.15 13.36 2.92
CA ARG A 35 11.02 14.48 2.61
C ARG A 35 11.82 14.18 1.35
N HIS A 36 11.65 14.99 0.32
CA HIS A 36 12.50 14.93 -0.87
C HIS A 36 13.90 15.45 -0.53
N LEU A 37 14.91 14.71 -0.97
CA LEU A 37 16.32 15.02 -0.73
C LEU A 37 16.98 15.42 -2.05
N PRO A 38 17.89 16.42 -2.03
CA PRO A 38 18.58 16.82 -3.24
C PRO A 38 19.49 15.69 -3.72
N VAL A 39 19.34 15.32 -4.99
CA VAL A 39 20.12 14.25 -5.62
C VAL A 39 21.43 14.79 -6.19
N ARG A 40 21.38 15.98 -6.79
CA ARG A 40 22.53 16.64 -7.41
C ARG A 40 22.79 18.01 -6.81
N GLU A 41 24.05 18.38 -6.75
CA GLU A 41 24.50 19.74 -6.48
C GLU A 41 24.34 20.62 -7.72
N VAL A 42 24.59 21.92 -7.56
CA VAL A 42 24.41 22.94 -8.62
C VAL A 42 25.37 22.70 -9.80
N ASP A 43 26.51 22.06 -9.55
CA ASP A 43 27.50 21.65 -10.55
C ASP A 43 27.16 20.34 -11.28
N GLY A 44 26.06 19.69 -10.90
CA GLY A 44 25.60 18.41 -11.47
C GLY A 44 26.20 17.16 -10.81
N ALA A 45 27.14 17.31 -9.87
CA ALA A 45 27.67 16.19 -9.08
C ALA A 45 26.57 15.59 -8.18
N LEU A 46 26.69 14.33 -7.79
CA LEU A 46 25.76 13.73 -6.81
C LEU A 46 26.04 14.31 -5.43
N THR A 47 24.98 14.57 -4.66
CA THR A 47 25.16 14.98 -3.27
C THR A 47 25.80 13.83 -2.47
N PRO A 48 26.54 14.11 -1.37
CA PRO A 48 27.16 13.06 -0.55
C PRO A 48 26.15 12.02 -0.06
N GLN A 49 24.91 12.44 0.21
CA GLN A 49 23.83 11.55 0.61
C GLN A 49 23.37 10.66 -0.56
N ALA A 50 23.22 11.21 -1.77
CA ALA A 50 22.90 10.43 -2.95
C ALA A 50 24.00 9.43 -3.31
N GLU A 51 25.28 9.80 -3.14
CA GLU A 51 26.41 8.88 -3.32
C GLU A 51 26.37 7.73 -2.31
N THR A 52 26.21 8.05 -1.03
CA THR A 52 26.12 7.06 0.06
C THR A 52 25.04 6.02 -0.24
N VAL A 53 23.87 6.48 -0.69
CA VAL A 53 22.71 5.61 -0.98
C VAL A 53 22.92 4.82 -2.26
N THR A 54 23.55 5.42 -3.27
CA THR A 54 23.95 4.72 -4.50
C THR A 54 24.98 3.63 -4.18
N ASP A 55 25.84 3.83 -3.19
CA ASP A 55 26.78 2.81 -2.75
C ASP A 55 26.12 1.68 -1.94
N LEU A 56 24.88 1.86 -1.47
CA LEU A 56 24.01 0.77 -0.99
C LEU A 56 23.39 -0.04 -2.15
N VAL A 57 23.65 0.32 -3.40
CA VAL A 57 23.31 -0.54 -4.54
C VAL A 57 24.47 -1.50 -4.80
N ILE A 58 24.17 -2.72 -5.26
CA ILE A 58 25.23 -3.67 -5.65
C ILE A 58 26.06 -3.05 -6.77
N SER A 59 27.37 -3.30 -6.76
CA SER A 59 28.34 -2.64 -7.65
C SER A 59 27.95 -2.68 -9.13
N GLN A 60 27.38 -3.79 -9.58
CA GLN A 60 26.95 -4.01 -10.96
C GLN A 60 25.85 -3.04 -11.42
N ASP A 61 24.92 -2.66 -10.55
CA ASP A 61 23.77 -1.81 -10.91
C ASP A 61 24.07 -0.31 -10.68
N ARG A 62 25.19 0.04 -10.02
CA ARG A 62 25.47 1.45 -9.64
C ARG A 62 25.59 2.37 -10.84
N ALA A 63 26.21 1.90 -11.93
CA ALA A 63 26.40 2.71 -13.14
C ALA A 63 25.05 3.07 -13.77
N GLU A 64 24.13 2.11 -13.82
CA GLU A 64 22.79 2.32 -14.36
C GLU A 64 21.96 3.26 -13.48
N VAL A 65 22.02 3.08 -12.16
CA VAL A 65 21.39 3.99 -11.19
C VAL A 65 21.87 5.42 -11.41
N ARG A 66 23.19 5.64 -11.57
CA ARG A 66 23.75 6.98 -11.80
C ARG A 66 23.33 7.63 -13.11
N ALA A 67 23.03 6.82 -14.13
CA ALA A 67 22.62 7.27 -15.46
C ALA A 67 21.12 7.54 -15.57
N GLY A 68 20.30 6.92 -14.72
CA GLY A 68 18.84 7.03 -14.75
C GLY A 68 18.27 8.28 -14.07
N ALA A 69 16.94 8.41 -14.13
CA ALA A 69 16.22 9.38 -13.32
C ALA A 69 16.31 8.95 -11.86
N LEU A 70 16.85 9.83 -11.01
CA LEU A 70 17.08 9.54 -9.60
C LEU A 70 16.16 10.40 -8.75
N VAL A 71 15.37 9.75 -7.90
CA VAL A 71 14.61 10.43 -6.84
C VAL A 71 15.05 9.84 -5.51
N LEU A 72 15.48 10.72 -4.60
CA LEU A 72 15.88 10.38 -3.25
C LEU A 72 14.89 10.98 -2.26
N THR A 73 14.37 10.15 -1.37
CA THR A 73 13.41 10.59 -0.35
C THR A 73 13.71 9.95 0.99
N SER A 74 13.42 10.62 2.09
CA SER A 74 13.50 10.03 3.44
C SER A 74 12.16 10.09 4.16
N TRP A 75 11.91 9.08 4.99
CA TRP A 75 10.71 9.04 5.82
C TRP A 75 10.95 9.81 7.12
N PRO A 76 10.20 10.89 7.41
CA PRO A 76 10.53 11.79 8.51
C PRO A 76 10.34 11.17 9.91
N GLN A 77 9.61 10.05 10.04
CA GLN A 77 9.31 9.41 11.33
C GLN A 77 10.17 8.17 11.63
N SER A 78 11.11 7.77 10.76
CA SER A 78 11.98 6.64 11.10
C SER A 78 13.11 7.08 12.01
N GLY A 79 13.42 6.27 13.03
CA GLY A 79 14.58 6.48 13.91
C GLY A 79 15.94 6.35 13.21
N HIS A 80 15.94 6.04 11.91
CA HIS A 80 17.11 5.93 11.04
C HIS A 80 16.84 6.70 9.73
N ASP A 81 17.85 7.42 9.24
CA ASP A 81 17.81 8.23 8.01
C ASP A 81 17.97 7.40 6.73
N LEU A 82 17.52 6.14 6.72
CA LEU A 82 17.64 5.29 5.53
C LEU A 82 16.58 5.70 4.50
N PRO A 83 16.98 6.15 3.29
CA PRO A 83 16.06 6.73 2.33
C PRO A 83 15.38 5.68 1.46
N ALA A 84 14.48 6.13 0.58
CA ALA A 84 14.08 5.40 -0.61
C ALA A 84 14.77 6.01 -1.83
N LEU A 85 15.25 5.14 -2.71
CA LEU A 85 15.90 5.46 -3.97
C LEU A 85 15.04 4.94 -5.12
N ILE A 86 14.72 5.81 -6.05
CA ILE A 86 14.09 5.46 -7.31
C ILE A 86 15.13 5.64 -8.39
N SER A 87 15.27 4.61 -9.22
CA SER A 87 16.03 4.70 -10.46
C SER A 87 15.18 4.23 -11.63
N THR A 88 15.56 4.63 -12.83
CA THR A 88 15.00 4.06 -14.05
C THR A 88 15.91 2.96 -14.58
N LEU A 89 15.32 2.04 -15.34
CA LEU A 89 16.00 0.96 -16.04
C LEU A 89 15.53 0.95 -17.49
N ASP A 90 16.41 0.51 -18.40
CA ASP A 90 16.07 0.24 -19.79
C ASP A 90 15.42 1.44 -20.51
N GLY A 91 16.10 2.60 -20.41
CA GLY A 91 15.69 3.84 -21.05
C GLY A 91 14.41 4.46 -20.48
N GLY A 92 14.02 4.11 -19.24
CA GLY A 92 12.82 4.64 -18.59
C GLY A 92 11.58 3.75 -18.72
N ARG A 93 11.70 2.58 -19.35
CA ARG A 93 10.59 1.61 -19.47
C ARG A 93 10.22 0.96 -18.14
N PHE A 94 11.16 0.90 -17.22
CA PHE A 94 10.93 0.39 -15.88
C PHE A 94 11.43 1.37 -14.83
N VAL A 95 10.69 1.43 -13.73
CA VAL A 95 11.11 2.09 -12.51
C VAL A 95 11.52 1.02 -11.50
N VAL A 96 12.68 1.23 -10.88
CA VAL A 96 13.16 0.40 -9.78
C VAL A 96 13.06 1.19 -8.49
N LEU A 97 12.11 0.82 -7.64
CA LEU A 97 11.94 1.35 -6.30
C LEU A 97 12.80 0.55 -5.32
N ARG A 98 13.67 1.23 -4.58
CA ARG A 98 14.47 0.68 -3.50
C ARG A 98 14.15 1.36 -2.19
N VAL A 99 13.67 0.62 -1.20
CA VAL A 99 13.40 1.14 0.16
C VAL A 99 14.41 0.54 1.12
N PHE A 100 15.23 1.37 1.75
CA PHE A 100 16.25 0.93 2.70
C PHE A 100 15.74 0.99 4.14
N GLY A 101 16.18 0.07 4.99
CA GLY A 101 15.84 0.04 6.40
C GLY A 101 16.71 -0.90 7.22
N VAL A 102 16.59 -0.81 8.54
CA VAL A 102 17.31 -1.68 9.49
C VAL A 102 16.47 -2.91 9.87
N TYR A 103 15.15 -2.72 10.01
CA TYR A 103 14.22 -3.75 10.45
C TYR A 103 13.33 -4.26 9.32
N LEU A 104 13.08 -5.57 9.28
CA LEU A 104 12.29 -6.21 8.22
C LEU A 104 10.87 -5.69 8.17
N THR A 105 10.22 -5.60 9.33
CA THR A 105 8.84 -5.10 9.47
C THR A 105 8.70 -3.65 9.01
N GLU A 106 9.71 -2.82 9.27
CA GLU A 106 9.74 -1.42 8.82
C GLU A 106 9.84 -1.34 7.29
N VAL A 107 10.74 -2.11 6.68
CA VAL A 107 10.90 -2.15 5.22
C VAL A 107 9.65 -2.71 4.55
N GLN A 108 9.01 -3.72 5.15
CA GLN A 108 7.73 -4.28 4.68
C GLN A 108 6.61 -3.25 4.70
N ASP A 109 6.38 -2.57 5.84
CA ASP A 109 5.32 -1.55 5.98
C ASP A 109 5.54 -0.36 5.03
N LYS A 110 6.76 0.20 5.01
CA LYS A 110 7.10 1.32 4.13
C LYS A 110 6.93 0.96 2.65
N THR A 111 7.35 -0.25 2.26
CA THR A 111 7.17 -0.72 0.89
C THR A 111 5.69 -0.89 0.56
N ALA A 112 4.91 -1.53 1.43
CA ALA A 112 3.48 -1.74 1.21
C ALA A 112 2.74 -0.41 0.98
N ARG A 113 3.03 0.61 1.79
CA ARG A 113 2.44 1.96 1.65
C ARG A 113 2.85 2.64 0.34
N LEU A 114 4.11 2.49 -0.09
CA LEU A 114 4.56 3.04 -1.36
C LEU A 114 3.90 2.33 -2.55
N ILE A 115 3.85 1.00 -2.53
CA ILE A 115 3.18 0.22 -3.58
C ILE A 115 1.68 0.54 -3.63
N GLU A 116 1.02 0.76 -2.50
CA GLU A 116 -0.38 1.20 -2.46
C GLU A 116 -0.59 2.50 -3.26
N ARG A 117 0.33 3.46 -3.13
CA ARG A 117 0.24 4.74 -3.83
C ARG A 117 0.60 4.61 -5.29
N LEU A 118 1.62 3.83 -5.62
CA LEU A 118 2.00 3.55 -6.99
C LEU A 118 0.87 2.85 -7.76
N LEU A 119 0.13 1.96 -7.10
CA LEU A 119 -1.07 1.33 -7.66
C LEU A 119 -2.23 2.30 -7.88
N ARG A 120 -2.17 3.56 -7.42
CA ARG A 120 -3.20 4.56 -7.70
C ARG A 120 -2.84 5.49 -8.86
N GLU A 121 -1.58 5.44 -9.31
CA GLU A 121 -1.08 6.30 -10.38
C GLU A 121 -1.16 5.56 -11.73
N GLU A 122 -1.79 6.19 -12.72
CA GLU A 122 -1.92 5.63 -14.09
C GLU A 122 -0.57 5.49 -14.82
N ALA A 123 0.47 6.16 -14.31
CA ALA A 123 1.83 6.10 -14.80
C ALA A 123 2.47 4.71 -14.69
N PHE A 124 1.93 3.82 -13.85
CA PHE A 124 2.53 2.51 -13.57
C PHE A 124 1.59 1.36 -13.93
N ALA A 125 2.12 0.39 -14.68
CA ALA A 125 1.39 -0.79 -15.10
C ALA A 125 1.78 -2.01 -14.26
N PHE A 126 1.01 -2.30 -13.22
CA PHE A 126 1.20 -3.51 -12.42
C PHE A 126 0.50 -4.70 -13.09
N GLN A 127 1.28 -5.69 -13.49
CA GLN A 127 0.75 -6.92 -14.08
C GLN A 127 0.38 -7.94 -13.00
N SER A 128 -0.50 -8.88 -13.35
CA SER A 128 -0.79 -10.02 -12.51
C SER A 128 0.50 -10.82 -12.24
N GLY A 129 0.97 -10.84 -10.99
CA GLY A 129 2.22 -11.50 -10.63
C GLY A 129 3.43 -10.58 -10.48
N SER A 130 3.26 -9.25 -10.53
CA SER A 130 4.30 -8.33 -10.08
C SER A 130 4.76 -8.69 -8.66
N ARG A 131 6.07 -8.66 -8.42
CA ARG A 131 6.69 -9.07 -7.15
C ARG A 131 7.50 -7.95 -6.53
N VAL A 132 7.60 -8.01 -5.22
CA VAL A 132 8.55 -7.25 -4.41
C VAL A 132 9.50 -8.25 -3.79
N ASN A 133 10.80 -8.00 -3.92
CA ASN A 133 11.82 -8.84 -3.28
C ASN A 133 12.43 -8.09 -2.11
N LEU A 134 12.47 -8.71 -0.94
CA LEU A 134 13.22 -8.22 0.20
C LEU A 134 14.56 -8.93 0.26
N THR A 135 15.61 -8.13 0.28
CA THR A 135 16.98 -8.63 0.20
C THR A 135 17.78 -7.98 1.30
N VAL A 136 18.65 -8.76 1.94
CA VAL A 136 19.69 -8.22 2.82
C VAL A 136 20.97 -8.14 2.03
N SER A 137 21.69 -7.03 2.21
CA SER A 137 23.06 -6.89 1.70
C SER A 137 24.00 -6.93 2.89
N VAL A 138 24.84 -7.97 2.95
CA VAL A 138 25.88 -8.12 3.97
C VAL A 138 27.21 -8.18 3.24
N GLU A 139 28.10 -7.23 3.51
CA GLU A 139 29.45 -7.20 2.91
C GLU A 139 29.46 -7.23 1.36
N GLY A 140 28.41 -6.67 0.74
CA GLY A 140 28.25 -6.64 -0.72
C GLY A 140 27.68 -7.93 -1.32
N VAL A 141 27.46 -8.96 -0.51
CA VAL A 141 26.75 -10.18 -0.91
C VAL A 141 25.26 -9.99 -0.68
N ARG A 142 24.48 -10.20 -1.74
CA ARG A 142 23.01 -10.17 -1.70
C ARG A 142 22.49 -11.53 -1.27
N ALA A 143 21.67 -11.56 -0.23
CA ALA A 143 20.83 -12.70 0.11
C ALA A 143 19.36 -12.28 0.05
N ASP A 144 18.56 -13.04 -0.72
CA ASP A 144 17.12 -12.85 -0.77
C ASP A 144 16.51 -13.43 0.52
N LEU A 145 15.74 -12.62 1.24
CA LEU A 145 15.12 -13.01 2.52
C LEU A 145 13.72 -13.56 2.33
N THR A 146 12.91 -12.82 1.57
CA THR A 146 11.52 -13.18 1.27
C THR A 146 11.10 -12.39 0.04
N SER A 147 9.99 -12.82 -0.57
CA SER A 147 9.35 -12.07 -1.63
C SER A 147 7.87 -11.92 -1.35
N GLY A 148 7.24 -10.92 -1.96
CA GLY A 148 5.83 -10.64 -1.82
C GLY A 148 5.19 -10.45 -3.18
N ARG A 149 3.98 -10.97 -3.35
CA ARG A 149 3.19 -10.78 -4.56
C ARG A 149 2.33 -9.52 -4.41
N ILE A 150 2.42 -8.63 -5.39
CA ILE A 150 1.60 -7.41 -5.43
C ILE A 150 0.20 -7.80 -5.91
N ARG A 151 -0.81 -7.43 -5.12
CA ARG A 151 -2.22 -7.60 -5.49
C ARG A 151 -2.66 -6.40 -6.32
N ALA A 152 -2.35 -6.43 -7.61
CA ALA A 152 -2.63 -5.38 -8.59
C ALA A 152 -4.13 -5.22 -8.97
N GLY A 153 -5.05 -5.57 -8.06
CA GLY A 153 -6.49 -5.53 -8.30
C GLY A 153 -7.04 -4.10 -8.29
N HIS A 154 -7.02 -3.43 -9.45
CA HIS A 154 -7.97 -2.37 -9.75
C HIS A 154 -9.33 -3.02 -10.01
N GLY A 155 -10.17 -3.15 -8.98
CA GLY A 155 -11.58 -3.50 -9.20
C GLY A 155 -12.27 -4.43 -8.20
N SER A 156 -11.59 -5.08 -7.26
CA SER A 156 -12.25 -6.03 -6.34
C SER A 156 -12.21 -5.62 -4.87
N ALA A 157 -12.07 -4.33 -4.53
CA ALA A 157 -12.09 -3.91 -3.11
C ALA A 157 -13.31 -4.46 -2.34
N TRP A 158 -14.48 -4.52 -3.00
CA TRP A 158 -15.68 -5.15 -2.48
C TRP A 158 -15.58 -6.68 -2.38
N GLY A 159 -15.00 -7.34 -3.38
CA GLY A 159 -14.78 -8.79 -3.37
C GLY A 159 -13.79 -9.22 -2.29
N ASP A 160 -12.70 -8.49 -2.14
CA ASP A 160 -11.66 -8.74 -1.15
C ASP A 160 -12.17 -8.43 0.27
N PHE A 161 -12.94 -7.34 0.43
CA PHE A 161 -13.61 -7.03 1.69
C PHE A 161 -14.57 -8.14 2.10
N TYR A 162 -15.40 -8.60 1.16
CA TYR A 162 -16.32 -9.70 1.40
C TYR A 162 -15.57 -10.98 1.78
N GLN A 163 -14.54 -11.38 1.03
CA GLN A 163 -13.81 -12.61 1.34
C GLN A 163 -13.13 -12.56 2.72
N ASN A 164 -12.54 -11.42 3.08
CA ASN A 164 -11.86 -11.25 4.37
C ASN A 164 -12.83 -11.13 5.56
N ASN A 165 -14.01 -10.56 5.33
CA ASN A 165 -14.99 -10.30 6.40
C ASN A 165 -16.26 -11.17 6.29
N LYS A 166 -16.27 -12.21 5.43
CA LYS A 166 -17.48 -12.98 5.11
C LYS A 166 -18.20 -13.47 6.35
N TYR A 167 -17.47 -13.92 7.37
CA TYR A 167 -18.04 -14.43 8.60
C TYR A 167 -18.70 -13.33 9.42
N ALA A 168 -18.04 -12.17 9.57
CA ALA A 168 -18.60 -11.03 10.28
C ALA A 168 -19.83 -10.47 9.55
N VAL A 169 -19.74 -10.28 8.23
CA VAL A 169 -20.85 -9.80 7.39
C VAL A 169 -22.04 -10.77 7.46
N THR A 170 -21.78 -12.08 7.37
CA THR A 170 -22.84 -13.10 7.46
C THR A 170 -23.47 -13.14 8.85
N ALA A 171 -22.67 -13.05 9.91
CA ALA A 171 -23.18 -13.01 11.28
C ALA A 171 -24.07 -11.79 11.53
N ILE A 172 -23.66 -10.61 11.07
CA ILE A 172 -24.46 -9.37 11.15
C ILE A 172 -25.78 -9.54 10.38
N LEU A 173 -25.73 -10.13 9.18
CA LEU A 173 -26.94 -10.41 8.39
C LEU A 173 -27.89 -11.37 9.12
N ILE A 174 -27.37 -12.45 9.73
CA ILE A 174 -28.18 -13.41 10.49
C ILE A 174 -28.85 -12.73 11.68
N VAL A 175 -28.10 -11.96 12.47
CA VAL A 175 -28.64 -11.20 13.61
C VAL A 175 -29.72 -10.22 13.14
N PHE A 176 -29.49 -9.55 12.02
CA PHE A 176 -30.47 -8.64 11.42
C PHE A 176 -31.77 -9.36 11.03
N VAL A 177 -31.68 -10.51 10.35
CA VAL A 177 -32.85 -11.32 9.96
C VAL A 177 -33.61 -11.82 11.19
N ILE A 178 -32.89 -12.27 12.23
CA ILE A 178 -33.50 -12.73 13.48
C ILE A 178 -34.21 -11.57 14.19
N ALA A 179 -33.57 -10.41 14.30
CA ALA A 179 -34.16 -9.22 14.91
C ALA A 179 -35.41 -8.76 14.16
N LEU A 180 -35.35 -8.72 12.82
CA LEU A 180 -36.50 -8.38 11.98
C LEU A 180 -37.64 -9.40 12.17
N SER A 181 -37.32 -10.70 12.23
CA SER A 181 -38.30 -11.77 12.43
C SER A 181 -38.96 -11.70 13.80
N ALA A 182 -38.17 -11.49 14.87
CA ALA A 182 -38.68 -11.34 16.23
C ALA A 182 -39.65 -10.15 16.33
N VAL A 183 -39.28 -9.03 15.71
CA VAL A 183 -40.10 -7.83 15.71
C VAL A 183 -41.41 -8.04 14.94
N LEU A 184 -41.37 -8.72 13.78
CA LEU A 184 -42.57 -9.01 12.98
C LEU A 184 -43.50 -10.04 13.63
N LEU A 185 -42.94 -11.07 14.27
CA LEU A 185 -43.69 -12.25 14.74
C LEU A 185 -44.05 -12.22 16.23
N ILE A 186 -43.27 -11.58 17.08
CA ILE A 186 -43.39 -11.67 18.55
C ILE A 186 -44.02 -10.41 19.16
N THR A 187 -43.86 -9.24 18.52
CA THR A 187 -44.34 -7.98 19.11
C THR A 187 -45.89 -7.94 19.15
N PRO A 188 -46.53 -7.74 20.32
CA PRO A 188 -47.99 -7.81 20.48
C PRO A 188 -48.73 -6.69 19.74
N ILE A 189 -49.96 -6.95 19.29
CA ILE A 189 -50.79 -6.11 18.40
C ILE A 189 -51.43 -4.89 19.10
N ARG A 190 -51.19 -4.67 20.38
CA ARG A 190 -51.74 -3.51 21.11
C ARG A 190 -50.62 -2.80 21.86
N PRO A 191 -50.50 -1.46 21.77
CA PRO A 191 -51.49 -0.51 21.26
C PRO A 191 -51.36 -0.14 19.76
N TYR A 192 -50.57 -0.87 18.96
CA TYR A 192 -50.23 -0.47 17.58
C TYR A 192 -51.07 -1.19 16.50
N THR A 193 -51.65 -0.45 15.55
CA THR A 193 -52.21 -1.05 14.32
C THR A 193 -51.10 -1.70 13.48
N PRO A 194 -51.40 -2.66 12.57
CA PRO A 194 -50.37 -3.27 11.71
C PRO A 194 -49.56 -2.25 10.89
N ILE A 195 -50.19 -1.13 10.50
CA ILE A 195 -49.58 -0.02 9.78
C ILE A 195 -48.72 0.83 10.73
N ASP A 196 -49.19 1.15 11.93
CA ASP A 196 -48.38 1.89 12.92
C ASP A 196 -47.17 1.10 13.39
N LYS A 197 -47.30 -0.24 13.48
CA LYS A 197 -46.16 -1.12 13.68
C LYS A 197 -45.17 -0.99 12.54
N LEU A 198 -45.64 -1.00 11.29
CA LEU A 198 -44.76 -0.87 10.13
C LEU A 198 -44.03 0.48 10.13
N TYR A 199 -44.69 1.57 10.54
CA TYR A 199 -44.09 2.90 10.65
C TYR A 199 -43.12 3.05 11.84
N ASP A 200 -43.44 2.55 13.04
CA ASP A 200 -42.52 2.59 14.20
C ASP A 200 -41.35 1.58 14.01
N LEU A 201 -41.61 0.42 13.37
CA LEU A 201 -40.55 -0.45 12.84
C LEU A 201 -39.72 0.32 11.85
N SER A 202 -40.34 0.99 10.87
CA SER A 202 -39.58 1.67 9.84
C SER A 202 -38.68 2.71 10.49
N GLY A 203 -39.11 3.46 11.50
CA GLY A 203 -38.24 4.39 12.24
C GLY A 203 -37.07 3.72 12.97
N ARG A 204 -37.34 2.66 13.76
CA ARG A 204 -36.32 1.99 14.59
C ARG A 204 -35.42 1.06 13.80
N VAL A 205 -35.99 0.30 12.87
CA VAL A 205 -35.28 -0.57 11.92
C VAL A 205 -34.52 0.29 10.92
N LEU A 206 -35.08 1.38 10.38
CA LEU A 206 -34.30 2.29 9.52
C LEU A 206 -33.15 2.90 10.28
N SER A 207 -33.32 3.30 11.55
CA SER A 207 -32.22 3.82 12.37
C SER A 207 -31.15 2.75 12.64
N ALA A 208 -31.54 1.53 13.03
CA ALA A 208 -30.61 0.42 13.25
C ALA A 208 -29.93 -0.03 11.94
N VAL A 209 -30.64 -0.05 10.82
CA VAL A 209 -30.12 -0.36 9.49
C VAL A 209 -29.19 0.75 9.03
N LEU A 210 -29.54 2.03 9.19
CA LEU A 210 -28.65 3.15 8.87
C LEU A 210 -27.37 3.06 9.68
N PHE A 211 -27.48 2.80 10.98
CA PHE A 211 -26.32 2.69 11.85
C PHE A 211 -25.43 1.51 11.45
N ASN A 212 -26.02 0.35 11.11
CA ASN A 212 -25.27 -0.80 10.61
C ASN A 212 -24.67 -0.54 9.22
N ILE A 213 -25.35 0.16 8.32
CA ILE A 213 -24.81 0.56 7.02
C ILE A 213 -23.63 1.53 7.20
N ILE A 214 -23.75 2.50 8.12
CA ILE A 214 -22.67 3.44 8.45
C ILE A 214 -21.49 2.69 9.06
N LEU A 215 -21.72 1.75 9.98
CA LEU A 215 -20.67 0.91 10.55
C LEU A 215 -20.01 0.04 9.48
N LEU A 216 -20.78 -0.59 8.60
CA LEU A 216 -20.25 -1.41 7.51
C LEU A 216 -19.47 -0.56 6.52
N GLY A 217 -19.96 0.64 6.19
CA GLY A 217 -19.28 1.63 5.37
C GLY A 217 -17.98 2.11 6.01
N SER A 218 -17.98 2.35 7.33
CA SER A 218 -16.78 2.71 8.09
C SER A 218 -15.75 1.58 8.11
N GLN A 219 -16.19 0.33 8.33
CA GLN A 219 -15.33 -0.85 8.24
C GLN A 219 -14.80 -1.08 6.83
N PHE A 220 -15.60 -0.83 5.81
CA PHE A 220 -15.18 -0.90 4.41
C PHE A 220 -14.15 0.18 4.07
N LEU A 221 -14.36 1.43 4.52
CA LEU A 221 -13.40 2.52 4.36
C LEU A 221 -12.10 2.23 5.13
N PHE A 222 -12.21 1.66 6.32
CA PHE A 222 -11.05 1.21 7.10
C PHE A 222 -10.30 0.10 6.36
N PHE A 223 -11.01 -0.91 5.84
CA PHE A 223 -10.42 -1.98 5.05
C PHE A 223 -9.77 -1.47 3.77
N LEU A 224 -10.45 -0.59 3.03
CA LEU A 224 -9.90 0.07 1.83
C LEU A 224 -8.57 0.77 2.14
N ARG A 225 -8.47 1.40 3.32
CA ARG A 225 -7.29 2.12 3.76
C ARG A 225 -6.18 1.23 4.32
N HIS A 226 -6.49 0.03 4.80
CA HIS A 226 -5.53 -0.86 5.46
C HIS A 226 -5.44 -2.23 4.79
N ARG A 227 -5.89 -2.35 3.54
CA ARG A 227 -5.81 -3.62 2.80
C ARG A 227 -4.35 -3.96 2.56
N ASP A 228 -4.01 -5.23 2.75
CA ASP A 228 -2.70 -5.73 2.39
C ASP A 228 -2.53 -5.72 0.87
N VAL A 229 -1.65 -4.83 0.42
CA VAL A 229 -1.33 -4.65 -1.01
C VAL A 229 -0.29 -5.66 -1.48
N ILE A 230 0.51 -6.18 -0.54
CA ILE A 230 1.54 -7.17 -0.78
C ILE A 230 1.23 -8.40 0.06
N GLU A 231 1.11 -9.55 -0.60
CA GLU A 231 1.03 -10.84 0.04
C GLU A 231 2.44 -11.42 0.16
N TRP A 232 3.02 -11.31 1.35
CA TRP A 232 4.36 -11.82 1.65
C TRP A 232 4.36 -13.36 1.70
N GLU A 233 5.39 -13.97 1.10
CA GLU A 233 5.65 -15.39 1.28
C GLU A 233 5.99 -15.67 2.74
N LYS A 234 5.33 -16.69 3.30
CA LYS A 234 5.67 -17.15 4.64
C LYS A 234 7.10 -17.70 4.64
N PRO A 235 7.92 -17.35 5.64
CA PRO A 235 9.27 -17.89 5.79
C PRO A 235 9.25 -19.41 6.00
#